data_AF-A0A1T5CLY4-F1
#
_entry.id   AF-A0A1T5CLY4-F1
#
_cell.length_a   1.000
_cell.length_b   1.000
_cell.length_c   1.000
_cell.angle_alpha   90.00
_cell.angle_beta   90.00
_cell.angle_gamma   90.00
#
_symmetry.space_group_name_H-M   'P 1'
#
loop_
_entity.id
_entity.type
_entity.pdbx_description
1 polymer ?
#
loop_
_entity_poly.entity_id
_entity_poly.type
_entity_poly.pdbx_seq_one_letter_code
_entity_poly.pdbx_strand_id
1 'polypeptide(L)'
;MFEQFKSEVVAYFLEQKRVGGLPIELQNPSTGKLRKLIKQRLSEDPIPGDNKTVGRFLSCSTDYDIVLHQLSLMDLDKLRPLKNYVSGITSNPSEDIYKLLAICINFRPRPYDTWRTPTQLKSEKQESSIANQSTSFEVVKSYRQKTGKTSDGLHTLNTYLSIGAVAIGAMFFLFEKWQKE
;
A
#
# COMPACT_ATOMS: atom_id res chain seq x y z
N MET A 1 18.38 4.30 -3.29
CA MET A 1 17.88 3.42 -2.21
C MET A 1 16.44 3.76 -1.87
N PHE A 2 16.13 5.03 -1.59
CA PHE A 2 14.77 5.49 -1.30
C PHE A 2 13.77 5.23 -2.44
N GLU A 3 14.16 5.43 -3.71
CA GLU A 3 13.27 5.16 -4.85
C GLU A 3 12.74 3.71 -4.90
N GLN A 4 13.54 2.74 -4.45
CA GLN A 4 13.09 1.34 -4.37
C GLN A 4 12.01 1.18 -3.30
N PHE A 5 12.25 1.69 -2.09
CA PHE A 5 11.26 1.71 -1.01
C PHE A 5 9.96 2.39 -1.45
N LYS A 6 10.08 3.58 -2.05
CA LYS A 6 8.96 4.33 -2.62
C LYS A 6 8.18 3.45 -3.61
N SER A 7 8.86 2.81 -4.56
CA SER A 7 8.19 1.96 -5.54
C SER A 7 7.45 0.78 -4.91
N GLU A 8 8.00 0.16 -3.87
CA GLU A 8 7.40 -0.97 -3.17
C GLU A 8 6.19 -0.53 -2.32
N VAL A 9 6.30 0.59 -1.59
CA VAL A 9 5.20 1.17 -0.83
C VAL A 9 4.04 1.57 -1.74
N VAL A 10 4.34 2.20 -2.89
CA VAL A 10 3.33 2.57 -3.87
C VAL A 10 2.66 1.33 -4.46
N ALA A 11 3.44 0.31 -4.85
CA ALA A 11 2.91 -0.93 -5.39
C ALA A 11 1.97 -1.62 -4.38
N TYR A 12 2.39 -1.70 -3.10
CA TYR A 12 1.57 -2.26 -2.04
C TYR A 12 0.28 -1.43 -1.80
N PHE A 13 0.38 -0.10 -1.76
CA PHE A 13 -0.79 0.77 -1.63
C PHE A 13 -1.79 0.58 -2.77
N LEU A 14 -1.32 0.51 -4.02
CA LEU A 14 -2.17 0.32 -5.18
C LEU A 14 -2.83 -1.07 -5.18
N GLU A 15 -2.09 -2.10 -4.79
CA GLU A 15 -2.65 -3.45 -4.68
C GLU A 15 -3.73 -3.52 -3.59
N GLN A 16 -3.46 -2.94 -2.41
CA GLN A 16 -4.46 -2.84 -1.35
C GLN A 16 -5.70 -2.04 -1.79
N LYS A 17 -5.52 -1.00 -2.60
CA LYS A 17 -6.63 -0.23 -3.18
C LYS A 17 -7.45 -1.08 -4.15
N ARG A 18 -6.77 -1.88 -4.99
CA ARG A 18 -7.40 -2.76 -5.98
C ARG A 18 -8.23 -3.87 -5.34
N VAL A 19 -7.73 -4.49 -4.26
CA VAL A 19 -8.43 -5.57 -3.55
C VAL A 19 -9.43 -5.06 -2.51
N GLY A 20 -9.56 -3.74 -2.32
CA GLY A 20 -10.42 -3.15 -1.30
C GLY A 20 -9.92 -3.34 0.14
N GLY A 21 -8.65 -3.72 0.33
CA GLY A 21 -8.02 -3.97 1.62
C GLY A 21 -7.45 -2.72 2.31
N LEU A 22 -7.77 -1.52 1.81
CA LEU A 22 -7.39 -0.28 2.47
C LEU A 22 -8.29 0.02 3.67
N PRO A 23 -7.75 0.53 4.79
CA PRO A 23 -8.53 1.12 5.88
C PRO A 23 -9.53 2.18 5.37
N ILE A 24 -10.69 2.27 6.02
CA ILE A 24 -11.74 3.23 5.66
C ILE A 24 -11.23 4.68 5.66
N GLU A 25 -10.26 4.99 6.52
CA GLU A 25 -9.57 6.28 6.62
C GLU A 25 -8.73 6.62 5.39
N LEU A 26 -8.24 5.62 4.64
CA LEU A 26 -7.50 5.82 3.39
C LEU A 26 -8.40 5.78 2.16
N GLN A 27 -9.55 5.10 2.22
CA GLN A 27 -10.53 5.12 1.13
C GLN A 27 -11.20 6.48 0.98
N ASN A 28 -11.56 7.11 2.11
CA ASN A 28 -12.10 8.46 2.15
C ASN A 28 -11.25 9.35 3.09
N PRO A 29 -10.11 9.85 2.59
CA PRO A 29 -9.10 10.50 3.41
C PRO A 29 -9.56 11.88 3.89
N SER A 30 -9.58 12.04 5.21
CA SER A 30 -9.66 13.32 5.90
C SER A 30 -8.46 13.44 6.82
N THR A 31 -7.91 14.65 6.99
CA THR A 31 -6.75 14.89 7.86
C THR A 31 -6.98 14.37 9.29
N GLY A 32 -8.20 14.55 9.83
CA GLY A 32 -8.58 14.01 11.14
C GLY A 32 -8.60 12.48 11.19
N LYS A 33 -9.10 11.82 10.12
CA LYS A 33 -9.11 10.36 9.99
C LYS A 33 -7.68 9.80 9.87
N LEU A 34 -6.84 10.45 9.06
CA LEU A 34 -5.44 10.07 8.89
C LEU A 34 -4.66 10.18 10.21
N ARG A 35 -4.87 11.25 10.98
CA ARG A 35 -4.29 11.38 12.33
C ARG A 35 -4.71 10.24 13.24
N LYS A 36 -6.02 9.93 13.28
CA LYS A 36 -6.55 8.82 14.08
C LYS A 36 -5.90 7.50 13.67
N LEU A 37 -5.78 7.23 12.36
CA LEU A 37 -5.14 6.03 11.84
C LEU A 37 -3.67 5.94 12.25
N ILE A 38 -2.89 7.01 12.11
CA ILE A 38 -1.47 7.03 12.52
C ILE A 38 -1.35 6.75 14.02
N LYS A 39 -2.19 7.40 14.84
CA LYS A 39 -2.22 7.17 16.29
C LYS A 39 -2.53 5.72 16.62
N GLN A 40 -3.54 5.16 15.96
CA GLN A 40 -3.95 3.77 16.12
C GLN A 40 -2.79 2.81 15.77
N ARG A 41 -2.11 3.03 14.64
CA ARG A 41 -0.96 2.20 14.22
C ARG A 41 0.18 2.24 15.24
N LEU A 42 0.48 3.41 15.80
CA LEU A 42 1.50 3.54 16.84
C LEU A 42 1.12 2.84 18.15
N SER A 43 -0.17 2.81 18.51
CA SER A 43 -0.63 2.25 19.78
C SER A 43 -0.95 0.75 19.73
N GLU A 44 -1.53 0.25 18.64
CA GLU A 44 -1.95 -1.15 18.51
C GLU A 44 -0.81 -2.07 18.01
N ASP A 45 0.07 -1.55 17.15
CA ASP A 45 1.15 -2.30 16.53
C ASP A 45 2.47 -1.49 16.59
N PRO A 46 3.01 -1.28 17.82
CA PRO A 46 4.19 -0.45 18.01
C PRO A 46 5.42 -1.13 17.43
N ILE A 47 5.88 -0.63 16.29
CA ILE A 47 7.13 -1.06 15.68
C ILE A 47 8.26 -0.15 16.12
N PRO A 48 9.41 -0.70 16.53
CA PRO A 48 10.60 0.09 16.82
C PRO A 48 10.98 0.99 15.64
N GLY A 49 10.93 2.31 15.85
CA GLY A 49 11.33 3.32 14.88
C GLY A 49 10.19 3.97 14.09
N ASP A 50 8.95 3.50 14.20
CA ASP A 50 7.78 4.21 13.65
C ASP A 50 7.59 5.56 14.39
N ASN A 51 7.79 5.58 15.71
CA ASN A 51 7.84 6.79 16.53
C ASN A 51 8.90 7.80 16.05
N LYS A 52 10.09 7.33 15.64
CA LYS A 52 11.14 8.19 15.07
C LYS A 52 10.70 8.80 13.73
N THR A 53 10.03 8.01 12.89
CA THR A 53 9.50 8.47 11.61
C THR A 53 8.43 9.56 11.79
N VAL A 54 7.47 9.31 12.69
CA VAL A 54 6.41 10.27 13.00
C VAL A 54 6.97 11.51 13.72
N GLY A 55 7.88 11.33 14.67
CA GLY A 55 8.56 12.43 15.37
C GLY A 55 9.32 13.35 14.41
N ARG A 56 10.03 12.77 13.43
CA ARG A 56 10.69 13.53 12.35
C ARG A 56 9.70 14.37 11.55
N PHE A 57 8.57 13.78 11.15
CA PHE A 57 7.53 14.50 10.43
C PHE A 57 6.91 15.64 11.26
N LEU A 58 6.68 15.41 12.54
CA LEU A 58 6.16 16.41 13.47
C LEU A 58 7.20 17.46 13.87
N SER A 59 8.48 17.23 13.54
CA SER A 59 9.63 18.00 14.03
C SER A 59 9.69 18.05 15.56
N CYS A 60 9.44 16.91 16.21
CA CYS A 60 9.47 16.77 17.67
C CYS A 60 10.43 15.64 18.12
N SER A 61 10.38 15.31 19.42
CA SER A 61 11.16 14.21 19.99
C SER A 61 10.87 12.86 19.30
N THR A 62 11.77 11.90 19.49
CA THR A 62 11.54 10.51 19.09
C THR A 62 10.90 9.68 20.20
N ASP A 63 10.78 10.25 21.40
CA ASP A 63 10.11 9.61 22.53
C ASP A 63 8.63 9.30 22.21
N TYR A 64 8.20 8.07 22.50
CA TYR A 64 6.87 7.59 22.13
C TYR A 64 5.74 8.43 22.73
N ASP A 65 5.82 8.75 24.03
CA ASP A 65 4.77 9.47 24.73
C ASP A 65 4.69 10.91 24.23
N ILE A 66 5.84 11.54 24.00
CA ILE A 66 5.92 12.88 23.42
C ILE A 66 5.35 12.88 21.98
N VAL A 67 5.66 11.87 21.17
CA VAL A 67 5.13 11.75 19.80
C VAL A 67 3.62 11.61 19.81
N LEU A 68 3.04 10.74 20.64
CA LEU A 68 1.59 10.56 20.73
C LEU A 68 0.86 11.82 21.22
N HIS A 69 1.46 12.50 22.20
CA HIS A 69 0.93 13.77 22.70
C HIS A 69 0.96 14.83 21.59
N GLN A 70 2.09 15.00 20.90
CA GLN A 70 2.21 15.96 19.80
C GLN A 70 1.32 15.61 18.62
N LEU A 71 1.13 14.33 18.32
CA LEU A 71 0.21 13.88 17.27
C LEU A 71 -1.23 14.29 17.62
N SER A 72 -1.60 14.31 18.90
CA SER A 72 -2.93 14.73 19.35
C SER A 72 -3.13 16.25 19.26
N LEU A 73 -2.07 17.03 19.50
CA LEU A 73 -2.07 18.50 19.45
C LEU A 73 -1.79 19.11 18.07
N MET A 74 -1.27 18.32 17.12
CA MET A 74 -0.86 18.88 15.83
C MET A 74 -2.04 19.49 15.06
N ASP A 75 -1.71 20.53 14.30
CA ASP A 75 -2.59 21.06 13.27
C ASP A 75 -2.84 20.00 12.18
N LEU A 76 -4.12 19.81 11.86
CA LEU A 76 -4.60 18.90 10.84
C LEU A 76 -4.04 19.25 9.45
N ASP A 77 -3.74 20.52 9.20
CA ASP A 77 -3.18 20.97 7.92
C ASP A 77 -1.81 20.39 7.62
N LYS A 78 -1.05 19.97 8.64
CA LYS A 78 0.24 19.27 8.44
C LYS A 78 0.06 17.96 7.67
N LEU A 79 -1.09 17.28 7.80
CA LEU A 79 -1.39 16.04 7.08
C LEU A 79 -1.98 16.27 5.68
N ARG A 80 -2.15 17.52 5.24
CA ARG A 80 -2.66 17.85 3.91
C ARG A 80 -1.85 17.23 2.77
N PRO A 81 -0.50 17.17 2.79
CA PRO A 81 0.27 16.51 1.75
C PRO A 81 -0.01 15.01 1.64
N LEU A 82 -0.17 14.32 2.78
CA LEU A 82 -0.54 12.90 2.81
C LEU A 82 -1.95 12.69 2.26
N LYS A 83 -2.91 13.52 2.67
CA LYS A 83 -4.28 13.50 2.13
C LYS A 83 -4.27 13.68 0.62
N ASN A 84 -3.60 14.71 0.13
CA ASN A 84 -3.55 15.04 -1.30
C ASN A 84 -2.92 13.92 -2.13
N TYR A 85 -1.91 13.24 -1.59
CA TYR A 85 -1.32 12.08 -2.24
C TYR A 85 -2.31 10.91 -2.34
N VAL A 86 -2.94 10.52 -1.23
CA VAL A 86 -3.91 9.41 -1.19
C VAL A 86 -5.13 9.69 -2.08
N SER A 87 -5.57 10.94 -2.15
CA SER A 87 -6.65 11.40 -3.04
C SER A 87 -6.24 11.50 -4.52
N GLY A 88 -4.96 11.34 -4.86
CA GLY A 88 -4.47 11.45 -6.24
C GLY A 88 -4.29 12.89 -6.76
N ILE A 89 -4.39 13.90 -5.89
CA ILE A 89 -4.17 15.32 -6.24
C ILE A 89 -2.68 15.58 -6.49
N THR A 90 -1.81 14.97 -5.67
CA THR A 90 -0.36 15.13 -5.77
C THR A 90 0.26 13.80 -6.19
N SER A 91 1.06 13.80 -7.27
CA SER A 91 1.69 12.57 -7.78
C SER A 91 3.02 12.23 -7.11
N ASN A 92 3.78 13.23 -6.65
CA ASN A 92 5.10 13.03 -6.06
C ASN A 92 5.31 13.87 -4.78
N PRO A 93 4.84 13.38 -3.62
CA PRO A 93 5.06 14.04 -2.33
C PRO A 93 6.50 13.85 -1.84
N SER A 94 6.84 14.46 -0.70
CA SER A 94 8.15 14.33 -0.07
C SER A 94 8.39 12.93 0.50
N GLU A 95 9.66 12.61 0.75
CA GLU A 95 10.09 11.33 1.32
C GLU A 95 9.35 10.95 2.62
N ASP A 96 9.16 11.92 3.51
CA ASP A 96 8.49 11.69 4.80
C ASP A 96 7.02 11.26 4.61
N ILE A 97 6.35 11.69 3.54
CA ILE A 97 4.98 11.29 3.24
C ILE A 97 4.91 9.82 2.82
N TYR A 98 5.89 9.32 2.06
CA TYR A 98 5.94 7.88 1.75
C TYR A 98 6.23 7.03 2.98
N LYS A 99 7.10 7.50 3.88
CA LYS A 99 7.37 6.82 5.15
C LYS A 99 6.12 6.78 6.05
N LEU A 100 5.39 7.89 6.14
CA LEU A 100 4.10 7.95 6.82
C LEU A 100 3.05 7.03 6.18
N LEU A 101 2.99 7.01 4.84
CA LEU A 101 2.08 6.14 4.12
C LEU A 101 2.34 4.67 4.42
N ALA A 102 3.61 4.27 4.49
CA ALA A 102 4.01 2.91 4.88
C ALA A 102 3.45 2.51 6.25
N ILE A 103 3.44 3.44 7.23
CA ILE A 103 2.82 3.22 8.54
C ILE A 103 1.30 3.07 8.39
N CYS A 104 0.64 3.98 7.67
CA CYS A 104 -0.82 3.97 7.50
C CYS A 104 -1.35 2.68 6.85
N ILE A 105 -0.67 2.19 5.81
CA ILE A 105 -1.06 0.97 5.07
C ILE A 105 -0.56 -0.31 5.75
N ASN A 106 0.11 -0.22 6.91
CA ASN A 106 0.72 -1.36 7.58
C ASN A 106 1.73 -2.11 6.69
N PHE A 107 2.53 -1.39 5.88
CA PHE A 107 3.55 -2.00 5.01
C PHE A 107 4.66 -2.64 5.86
N ARG A 108 5.10 -3.84 5.48
CA ARG A 108 6.16 -4.60 6.17
C ARG A 108 7.23 -5.03 5.17
N PRO A 109 8.52 -5.00 5.55
CA PRO A 109 9.09 -4.46 6.79
C PRO A 109 9.13 -2.91 6.80
N ARG A 110 8.92 -2.32 7.99
CA ARG A 110 9.04 -0.87 8.26
C ARG A 110 9.72 -0.67 9.63
N PRO A 111 10.32 0.50 9.93
CA PRO A 111 10.45 1.73 9.13
C PRO A 111 11.46 1.66 7.96
N TYR A 112 11.55 2.73 7.15
CA TYR A 112 12.51 2.83 6.03
C TYR A 112 13.98 2.64 6.43
N ASP A 113 14.36 2.89 7.68
CA ASP A 113 15.75 2.69 8.09
C ASP A 113 16.12 1.18 8.17
N THR A 114 15.12 0.29 8.31
CA THR A 114 15.32 -1.16 8.55
C THR A 114 14.66 -2.07 7.51
N TRP A 115 13.99 -1.50 6.50
CA TRP A 115 13.18 -2.26 5.52
C TRP A 115 13.93 -3.27 4.64
N ARG A 116 15.26 -3.20 4.54
CA ARG A 116 16.07 -4.22 3.83
C ARG A 116 17.09 -4.93 4.71
N THR A 117 17.00 -4.75 6.02
CA THR A 117 17.89 -5.46 6.93
C THR A 117 17.39 -6.91 7.05
N PRO A 118 18.20 -7.92 6.68
CA PRO A 118 17.77 -9.33 6.64
C PRO A 118 17.45 -9.95 8.02
N THR A 119 17.48 -9.16 9.10
CA THR A 119 17.34 -9.64 10.49
C THR A 119 15.89 -9.93 10.91
N GLN A 120 14.87 -9.44 10.19
CA GLN A 120 13.45 -9.54 10.62
C GLN A 120 12.69 -10.75 10.04
N LEU A 121 13.29 -11.56 9.16
CA LEU A 121 12.64 -12.76 8.59
C LEU A 121 12.46 -13.93 9.59
N LYS A 122 12.86 -13.77 10.86
CA LYS A 122 12.82 -14.83 11.87
C LYS A 122 11.64 -14.80 12.83
N SER A 123 10.87 -13.71 12.95
CA SER A 123 9.85 -13.57 14.01
C SER A 123 8.40 -13.82 13.60
N GLU A 124 8.07 -13.97 12.31
CA GLU A 124 6.68 -14.28 11.88
C GLU A 124 6.42 -15.78 11.64
N LYS A 125 7.41 -16.66 11.84
CA LYS A 125 7.27 -18.11 11.58
C LYS A 125 6.86 -18.96 12.80
N GLN A 126 6.29 -18.36 13.84
CA GLN A 126 5.75 -19.11 14.99
C GLN A 126 4.38 -18.59 15.43
N GLU A 127 3.40 -18.59 14.52
CA GLU A 127 1.96 -18.68 14.86
C GLU A 127 1.13 -18.96 13.59
N SER A 128 1.42 -20.08 12.92
CA SER A 128 0.48 -20.73 11.99
C SER A 128 0.98 -22.14 11.64
N SER A 129 0.95 -23.02 12.64
CA SER A 129 0.64 -24.42 12.40
C SER A 129 -0.81 -24.55 12.86
N ILE A 130 -1.78 -24.51 11.96
CA ILE A 130 -2.33 -25.69 11.27
C ILE A 130 -2.96 -25.27 9.94
N ALA A 131 -2.78 -26.16 8.94
CA ALA A 131 -3.49 -26.31 7.66
C ALA A 131 -2.67 -25.96 6.41
N ASN A 132 -2.09 -27.04 5.87
CA ASN A 132 -1.48 -27.17 4.56
C ASN A 132 -2.37 -26.62 3.43
N GLN A 133 -1.76 -25.87 2.52
CA GLN A 133 -1.76 -26.23 1.10
C GLN A 133 -0.71 -25.41 0.34
N SER A 134 0.32 -26.11 -0.12
CA SER A 134 1.27 -25.68 -1.14
C SER A 134 0.53 -25.21 -2.39
N THR A 135 0.88 -24.04 -2.95
CA THR A 135 1.06 -23.89 -4.40
C THR A 135 1.73 -22.56 -4.78
N SER A 136 2.85 -22.70 -5.51
CA SER A 136 3.44 -21.81 -6.52
C SER A 136 3.75 -20.35 -6.20
N PHE A 137 5.04 -20.07 -5.95
CA PHE A 137 5.67 -18.76 -6.19
C PHE A 137 6.71 -18.92 -7.31
N GLU A 138 6.27 -18.95 -8.57
CA GLU A 138 7.15 -18.78 -9.74
C GLU A 138 6.43 -18.05 -10.87
N VAL A 139 6.03 -16.80 -10.67
CA VAL A 139 5.83 -15.80 -11.75
C VAL A 139 5.92 -14.46 -11.02
N VAL A 140 6.84 -13.52 -11.26
CA VAL A 140 7.09 -12.76 -12.49
C VAL A 140 8.51 -12.20 -12.37
N LYS A 141 9.44 -12.78 -13.12
CA LYS A 141 10.78 -12.21 -13.35
C LYS A 141 10.93 -11.91 -14.84
N SER A 142 10.07 -11.06 -15.41
CA SER A 142 10.15 -10.81 -16.86
C SER A 142 9.52 -9.53 -17.35
N TYR A 143 9.88 -8.35 -16.83
CA TYR A 143 9.75 -7.12 -17.64
C TYR A 143 10.91 -6.17 -17.37
N ARG A 144 11.94 -6.24 -18.22
CA ARG A 144 12.45 -5.12 -19.03
C ARG A 144 13.82 -5.49 -19.60
N GLN A 145 13.85 -6.05 -20.80
CA GLN A 145 14.96 -5.83 -21.72
C GLN A 145 14.50 -6.05 -23.17
N LYS A 146 14.92 -5.09 -24.01
CA LYS A 146 14.95 -5.09 -25.49
C LYS A 146 13.70 -4.60 -26.22
N THR A 147 13.68 -3.28 -26.40
CA THR A 147 13.25 -2.65 -27.66
C THR A 147 14.35 -2.83 -28.72
N GLY A 148 13.98 -3.28 -29.91
CA GLY A 148 14.81 -3.33 -31.13
C GLY A 148 14.28 -4.40 -32.10
N LYS A 149 13.32 -4.08 -32.97
CA LYS A 149 13.47 -3.92 -34.44
C LYS A 149 14.02 -5.18 -35.15
N THR A 150 13.18 -5.92 -35.90
CA THR A 150 13.00 -5.88 -37.38
C THR A 150 12.23 -7.10 -37.93
N SER A 151 11.34 -6.81 -38.88
CA SER A 151 10.84 -7.53 -40.08
C SER A 151 10.58 -9.05 -40.14
N ASP A 152 9.47 -9.32 -40.84
CA ASP A 152 9.12 -10.50 -41.67
C ASP A 152 8.25 -11.63 -41.07
N GLY A 153 7.12 -11.88 -41.75
CA GLY A 153 6.68 -13.25 -42.08
C GLY A 153 5.56 -13.89 -41.24
N LEU A 154 4.31 -13.66 -41.65
CA LEU A 154 3.27 -14.65 -41.99
C LEU A 154 2.86 -15.81 -41.04
N HIS A 155 1.53 -15.86 -40.78
CA HIS A 155 0.64 -17.01 -40.52
C HIS A 155 0.98 -18.04 -39.42
N THR A 156 0.10 -18.16 -38.41
CA THR A 156 -1.02 -19.12 -38.41
C THR A 156 -1.86 -19.01 -37.12
N LEU A 157 -3.17 -19.22 -37.26
CA LEU A 157 -4.18 -19.28 -36.21
C LEU A 157 -4.18 -20.65 -35.50
N ASN A 158 -5.01 -20.73 -34.44
CA ASN A 158 -5.50 -21.91 -33.69
C ASN A 158 -4.73 -22.17 -32.38
N THR A 159 -5.35 -22.40 -31.22
CA THR A 159 -6.61 -23.13 -30.99
C THR A 159 -7.23 -22.73 -29.65
N TYR A 160 -8.56 -22.60 -29.64
CA TYR A 160 -9.39 -22.53 -28.45
C TYR A 160 -9.19 -23.78 -27.57
N LEU A 161 -8.89 -23.57 -26.28
CA LEU A 161 -9.21 -24.55 -25.25
C LEU A 161 -10.13 -23.89 -24.23
N SER A 162 -11.41 -24.11 -24.44
CA SER A 162 -12.49 -23.94 -23.49
C SER A 162 -12.22 -24.76 -22.22
N ILE A 163 -12.42 -24.15 -21.06
CA ILE A 163 -13.27 -24.64 -19.95
C ILE A 163 -13.41 -23.44 -19.00
N GLY A 164 -14.65 -22.97 -18.78
CA GLY A 164 -14.94 -21.94 -17.78
C GLY A 164 -15.73 -20.72 -18.22
N ALA A 165 -16.51 -20.78 -19.30
CA ALA A 165 -17.59 -19.82 -19.52
C ALA A 165 -18.79 -20.20 -18.63
N VAL A 166 -18.89 -19.60 -17.44
CA VAL A 166 -20.16 -19.45 -16.73
C VAL A 166 -20.38 -17.95 -16.52
N ALA A 167 -21.10 -17.39 -17.49
CA ALA A 167 -22.05 -16.29 -17.38
C ALA A 167 -22.04 -15.46 -16.09
N ILE A 168 -21.39 -14.30 -16.12
CA ILE A 168 -21.89 -13.08 -15.43
C ILE A 168 -21.77 -11.91 -16.43
N GLY A 169 -22.41 -12.09 -17.59
CA GLY A 169 -22.56 -11.09 -18.65
C GLY A 169 -23.98 -10.51 -18.71
N ALA A 170 -24.68 -10.42 -17.57
CA ALA A 170 -26.06 -9.93 -17.52
C ALA A 170 -26.45 -9.21 -16.20
N MET A 171 -25.48 -8.72 -15.41
CA MET A 171 -25.74 -7.99 -14.14
C MET A 171 -25.17 -6.57 -14.12
N PHE A 172 -24.79 -6.01 -15.26
CA PHE A 172 -24.27 -4.64 -15.37
C PHE A 172 -25.19 -3.66 -16.13
N PHE A 173 -26.38 -4.11 -16.55
CA PHE A 173 -27.32 -3.30 -17.35
C PHE A 173 -28.61 -2.89 -16.62
N LEU A 174 -28.71 -3.12 -15.30
CA LEU A 174 -29.91 -2.79 -14.51
C LEU A 174 -29.68 -1.78 -13.37
N PHE A 175 -28.48 -1.23 -13.21
CA PHE A 175 -28.18 -0.27 -12.14
C PHE A 175 -28.29 1.22 -12.56
N GLU A 176 -28.68 1.49 -13.82
CA GLU A 176 -28.76 2.84 -14.39
C GLU A 176 -30.19 3.41 -14.44
N LYS A 177 -31.08 2.98 -13.52
CA LYS A 177 -32.47 3.47 -13.50
C LYS A 177 -33.07 3.75 -12.10
N TRP A 178 -32.24 4.15 -11.14
CA TRP A 178 -32.70 4.43 -9.76
C TRP A 178 -32.14 5.72 -9.14
N GLN A 179 -32.06 6.80 -9.93
CA GLN A 179 -31.74 8.17 -9.46
C GLN A 179 -32.65 9.26 -10.07
N LYS A 180 -33.93 8.93 -10.33
CA LYS A 180 -34.96 9.95 -10.55
C LYS A 180 -36.27 9.48 -9.94
N GLU A 181 -36.45 9.76 -8.66
CA GLU A 181 -37.71 10.26 -8.09
C GLU A 181 -37.44 10.97 -6.77
#